data_AF-A0AA47I9W6-F1
#
_entry.id   AF-A0AA47I9W6-F1
#
_cell.length_a   1.000
_cell.length_b   1.000
_cell.length_c   1.000
_cell.angle_alpha   90.00
_cell.angle_beta   90.00
_cell.angle_gamma   90.00
#
_symmetry.space_group_name_H-M   'P 1'
#
loop_
_entity.id
_entity.type
_entity.pdbx_description
1 polymer ?
#
loop_
_entity_poly.entity_id
_entity_poly.type
_entity_poly.pdbx_seq_one_letter_code
_entity_poly.pdbx_strand_id
1 'polypeptide(L)'
;MQTFSLSRSPLVLALVLAVLGCGSAQANDSSFGDDNGTIRLLHQPDISMDKEALLLSEERVQVDYVFTNNSERALTVPIAFPMPPMYFGMADHSELTDFKLWVDGKPIATTRKLVVLLDDGSDISKAFAATGWSIDDIAAFAESGNVPKGRKPLPARWIDPDQQPRFTLSEYFVWQQLFPARRSVQIRHAYAPSVSTGVPQSSAFLLESYAKDTCIEPATRISMQRREGASGLGWANLRYVLTTGKNWNGPIKDFQLTIRKQAASDMLSLCFDGELKKIDPLTFQFKQTDFVPMRDLNLLFLRRQE
;
A
#
# COMPACT_ATOMS: atom_id res chain seq x y z
N MET A 1 -62.38 20.16 38.80
CA MET A 1 -62.79 18.90 38.15
C MET A 1 -61.66 18.46 37.23
N GLN A 2 -61.09 17.30 37.55
CA GLN A 2 -60.22 16.40 36.76
C GLN A 2 -59.05 17.00 35.95
N THR A 3 -57.87 16.97 36.57
CA THR A 3 -56.56 16.94 35.93
C THR A 3 -56.26 15.52 35.44
N PHE A 4 -55.93 15.35 34.15
CA PHE A 4 -55.46 14.07 33.62
C PHE A 4 -53.93 13.94 33.79
N SER A 5 -53.56 12.82 34.40
CA SER A 5 -52.23 12.26 34.56
C SER A 5 -51.69 11.76 33.22
N LEU A 6 -50.37 11.85 33.00
CA LEU A 6 -49.59 10.81 32.33
C LEU A 6 -48.11 10.88 32.75
N SER A 7 -47.57 9.70 32.98
CA SER A 7 -46.36 9.40 33.74
C SER A 7 -45.31 8.77 32.81
N ARG A 8 -44.04 9.11 33.07
CA ARG A 8 -42.79 8.34 32.93
C ARG A 8 -42.46 7.67 31.58
N SER A 9 -41.32 8.06 30.99
CA SER A 9 -40.02 7.34 31.14
C SER A 9 -38.93 7.97 30.25
N PRO A 10 -37.65 8.00 30.66
CA PRO A 10 -36.56 8.48 29.82
C PRO A 10 -36.07 7.36 28.88
N LEU A 11 -35.99 7.66 27.58
CA LEU A 11 -35.39 6.78 26.58
C LEU A 11 -33.86 6.87 26.71
N VAL A 12 -33.22 5.80 27.16
CA VAL A 12 -31.75 5.65 27.13
C VAL A 12 -31.33 5.39 25.69
N LEU A 13 -30.62 6.35 25.09
CA LEU A 13 -30.07 6.25 23.74
C LEU A 13 -28.78 5.41 23.79
N ALA A 14 -28.85 4.15 23.36
CA ALA A 14 -27.68 3.30 23.19
C ALA A 14 -26.94 3.69 21.89
N LEU A 15 -25.74 4.24 22.02
CA LEU A 15 -24.84 4.59 20.94
C LEU A 15 -24.16 3.31 20.42
N VAL A 16 -24.57 2.82 19.25
CA VAL A 16 -23.86 1.72 18.57
C VAL A 16 -22.66 2.32 17.82
N LEU A 17 -21.46 2.10 18.37
CA LEU A 17 -20.20 2.38 17.67
C LEU A 17 -20.01 1.34 16.55
N ALA A 18 -20.17 1.77 15.30
CA ALA A 18 -19.76 1.00 14.14
C ALA A 18 -18.22 1.08 14.01
N VAL A 19 -17.53 -0.01 14.34
CA VAL A 19 -16.10 -0.17 14.07
C VAL A 19 -15.96 -0.51 12.58
N LEU A 20 -15.66 0.50 11.76
CA LEU A 20 -15.22 0.34 10.39
C LEU A 20 -13.77 -0.15 10.38
N GLY A 21 -13.58 -1.46 10.18
CA GLY A 21 -12.28 -2.03 9.87
C GLY A 21 -11.90 -1.73 8.43
N CYS A 22 -11.03 -0.75 8.21
CA CYS A 22 -10.40 -0.52 6.92
C CYS A 22 -9.29 -1.56 6.71
N GLY A 23 -9.42 -2.36 5.66
CA GLY A 23 -8.39 -3.28 5.17
C GLY A 23 -7.08 -2.55 4.86
N SER A 24 -5.98 -3.13 5.32
CA SER A 24 -4.64 -2.54 5.31
C SER A 24 -3.95 -2.80 3.97
N ALA A 25 -3.39 -1.75 3.36
CA ALA A 25 -2.31 -1.90 2.41
C ALA A 25 -0.96 -1.79 3.16
N GLN A 26 0.08 -2.59 2.88
CA GLN A 26 1.36 -2.56 3.65
C GLN A 26 2.63 -2.48 2.76
N ALA A 27 3.70 -1.71 3.09
CA ALA A 27 4.91 -1.34 2.31
C ALA A 27 5.74 -0.18 2.89
N ASN A 28 6.18 -0.32 4.13
CA ASN A 28 7.44 0.23 4.63
C ASN A 28 8.07 -0.77 5.60
N ASP A 29 9.40 -0.73 5.77
CA ASP A 29 10.13 -1.79 6.47
C ASP A 29 9.64 -1.92 7.93
N SER A 30 9.32 -3.13 8.36
CA SER A 30 8.96 -3.41 9.75
C SER A 30 9.49 -4.79 10.15
N SER A 31 9.79 -4.98 11.43
CA SER A 31 10.12 -6.32 11.89
C SER A 31 8.89 -7.24 11.80
N PHE A 32 9.09 -8.55 11.75
CA PHE A 32 7.96 -9.48 11.68
C PHE A 32 8.18 -10.81 12.39
N GLY A 33 7.10 -11.53 12.67
CA GLY A 33 7.10 -12.93 13.09
C GLY A 33 6.15 -13.76 12.24
N ASP A 34 6.47 -15.04 12.06
CA ASP A 34 5.58 -15.99 11.39
C ASP A 34 4.53 -16.52 12.39
N ASP A 35 3.24 -16.35 12.07
CA ASP A 35 2.11 -16.89 12.84
C ASP A 35 1.30 -17.82 11.92
N ASN A 36 1.46 -19.14 12.05
CA ASN A 36 0.82 -20.16 11.23
C ASN A 36 0.97 -19.99 9.70
N GLY A 37 1.99 -19.25 9.24
CA GLY A 37 2.23 -18.96 7.82
C GLY A 37 1.98 -17.50 7.42
N THR A 38 1.29 -16.72 8.27
CA THR A 38 1.06 -15.28 8.08
C THR A 38 2.23 -14.47 8.61
N ILE A 39 2.58 -13.38 7.93
CA ILE A 39 3.53 -12.38 8.40
C ILE A 39 2.81 -11.40 9.34
N ARG A 40 3.20 -11.38 10.61
CA ARG A 40 2.76 -10.37 11.57
C ARG A 40 3.86 -9.35 11.80
N LEU A 41 3.60 -8.09 11.46
CA LEU A 41 4.54 -7.02 11.76
C LEU A 41 4.62 -6.77 13.27
N LEU A 42 5.83 -6.69 13.80
CA LEU A 42 6.12 -6.56 15.22
C LEU A 42 6.68 -5.17 15.52
N HIS A 43 6.32 -4.65 16.69
CA HIS A 43 6.88 -3.41 17.20
C HIS A 43 8.30 -3.65 17.75
N GLN A 44 9.22 -2.73 17.45
CA GLN A 44 10.63 -2.76 17.88
C GLN A 44 10.92 -1.57 18.80
N PRO A 45 10.78 -1.73 20.13
CA PRO A 45 10.93 -0.63 21.07
C PRO A 45 12.39 -0.15 21.21
N ASP A 46 13.37 -0.98 20.84
CA ASP A 46 14.79 -0.63 20.96
C ASP A 46 15.34 0.06 19.71
N ILE A 47 14.65 0.00 18.56
CA ILE A 47 15.17 0.49 17.28
C ILE A 47 14.32 1.66 16.80
N SER A 48 14.94 2.83 16.63
CA SER A 48 14.30 4.01 16.06
C SER A 48 14.57 4.11 14.57
N MET A 49 13.61 4.64 13.81
CA MET A 49 13.83 5.08 12.43
C MET A 49 14.26 6.55 12.46
N ASP A 50 15.55 6.79 12.28
CA ASP A 50 16.14 8.13 12.33
C ASP A 50 15.96 8.88 11.01
N LYS A 51 15.85 8.16 9.89
CA LYS A 51 15.59 8.75 8.58
C LYS A 51 14.79 7.80 7.69
N GLU A 52 13.89 8.37 6.90
CA GLU A 52 13.33 7.75 5.69
C GLU A 52 13.33 8.81 4.58
N ALA A 53 14.09 8.55 3.51
CA ALA A 53 14.03 9.33 2.28
C ALA A 53 13.42 8.47 1.17
N LEU A 54 12.16 8.75 0.86
CA LEU A 54 11.31 8.01 -0.06
C LEU A 54 11.20 8.74 -1.40
N LEU A 55 11.55 8.06 -2.49
CA LEU A 55 11.30 8.48 -3.86
C LEU A 55 10.24 7.57 -4.49
N LEU A 56 9.19 8.17 -5.02
CA LEU A 56 8.12 7.51 -5.75
C LEU A 56 8.02 8.05 -7.19
N SER A 57 8.09 7.15 -8.16
CA SER A 57 7.67 7.38 -9.55
C SER A 57 7.05 6.10 -10.10
N GLU A 58 6.38 6.20 -11.24
CA GLU A 58 5.83 5.04 -11.95
C GLU A 58 6.89 4.03 -12.39
N GLU A 59 8.13 4.47 -12.57
CA GLU A 59 9.25 3.63 -13.02
C GLU A 59 10.11 3.10 -11.88
N ARG A 60 10.12 3.80 -10.74
CA ARG A 60 11.09 3.57 -9.68
C ARG A 60 10.53 3.95 -8.32
N VAL A 61 10.64 3.01 -7.39
CA VAL A 61 10.63 3.34 -5.97
C VAL A 61 12.04 3.15 -5.42
N GLN A 62 12.48 4.10 -4.61
CA GLN A 62 13.70 3.99 -3.82
C GLN A 62 13.43 4.52 -2.42
N VAL A 63 13.95 3.81 -1.43
CA VAL A 63 13.84 4.22 -0.04
C VAL A 63 15.20 4.08 0.63
N ASP A 64 15.64 5.16 1.26
CA ASP A 64 16.87 5.22 2.05
C ASP A 64 16.52 5.42 3.52
N TYR A 65 16.78 4.41 4.34
CA TYR A 65 16.55 4.41 5.77
C TYR A 65 17.85 4.58 6.55
N VAL A 66 17.74 5.23 7.71
CA VAL A 66 18.71 5.11 8.80
C VAL A 66 17.97 4.63 10.03
N PHE A 67 18.38 3.49 10.57
CA PHE A 67 17.85 2.93 11.81
C PHE A 67 18.92 2.94 12.89
N THR A 68 18.55 3.21 14.14
CA THR A 68 19.48 3.17 15.28
C THR A 68 18.98 2.22 16.35
N ASN A 69 19.83 1.27 16.76
CA ASN A 69 19.60 0.45 17.93
C ASN A 69 20.04 1.19 19.19
N ASN A 70 19.07 1.47 20.06
CA ASN A 70 19.24 2.22 21.30
C ASN A 70 19.55 1.31 22.50
N SER A 71 19.66 -0.01 22.32
CA SER A 71 20.03 -0.94 23.38
C SER A 71 21.55 -1.11 23.51
N GLU A 72 21.98 -1.64 24.67
CA GLU A 72 23.39 -1.98 24.96
C GLU A 72 23.86 -3.29 24.31
N ARG A 73 22.96 -4.02 23.65
CA ARG A 73 23.28 -5.30 23.00
C ARG A 73 23.01 -5.22 21.51
N ALA A 74 23.74 -6.02 20.74
CA ALA A 74 23.39 -6.22 19.35
C ALA A 74 22.04 -6.97 19.26
N LEU A 75 21.21 -6.58 18.29
CA LEU A 75 19.91 -7.19 18.02
C LEU A 75 19.92 -7.77 16.61
N THR A 76 19.48 -9.02 16.46
CA THR A 76 19.19 -9.60 15.15
C THR A 76 17.68 -9.69 15.02
N VAL A 77 17.14 -8.98 14.03
CA VAL A 77 15.71 -8.79 13.86
C VAL A 77 15.28 -9.28 12.47
N PRO A 78 14.26 -10.15 12.37
CA PRO A 78 13.61 -10.45 11.09
C PRO A 78 12.90 -9.20 10.58
N ILE A 79 13.22 -8.74 9.37
CA ILE A 79 12.58 -7.60 8.71
C ILE A 79 11.77 -8.06 7.51
N ALA A 80 10.59 -7.48 7.35
CA ALA A 80 9.76 -7.58 6.17
C ALA A 80 9.54 -6.19 5.60
N PHE A 81 9.78 -6.03 4.30
CA PHE A 81 9.23 -4.96 3.50
C PHE A 81 7.92 -5.48 2.88
N PRO A 82 6.75 -5.02 3.34
CA PRO A 82 5.49 -5.44 2.76
C PRO A 82 5.27 -4.79 1.38
N MET A 83 4.35 -5.31 0.59
CA MET A 83 3.87 -4.70 -0.66
C MET A 83 2.36 -4.47 -0.55
N PRO A 84 1.81 -3.39 -1.16
CA PRO A 84 0.39 -3.16 -1.10
C PRO A 84 -0.36 -4.39 -1.64
N PRO A 85 -1.51 -4.74 -1.03
CA PRO A 85 -2.34 -5.84 -1.45
C PRO A 85 -2.73 -5.67 -2.90
N MET A 86 -2.64 -6.77 -3.62
CA MET A 86 -3.11 -6.89 -4.98
C MET A 86 -4.61 -7.14 -4.95
N TYR A 87 -5.34 -6.26 -5.64
CA TYR A 87 -6.75 -6.43 -5.93
C TYR A 87 -6.84 -6.77 -7.41
N PHE A 88 -7.58 -7.82 -7.74
CA PHE A 88 -7.76 -8.26 -9.12
C PHE A 88 -9.09 -7.74 -9.66
N GLY A 89 -9.13 -7.36 -10.94
CA GLY A 89 -10.29 -6.78 -11.60
C GLY A 89 -9.97 -6.32 -13.01
N MET A 90 -10.72 -5.34 -13.51
CA MET A 90 -10.63 -4.83 -14.90
C MET A 90 -9.38 -3.98 -15.21
N ALA A 91 -8.51 -3.74 -14.22
CA ALA A 91 -7.29 -2.97 -14.41
C ALA A 91 -6.12 -3.89 -14.75
N ASP A 92 -5.23 -3.43 -15.63
CA ASP A 92 -3.95 -4.08 -15.85
C ASP A 92 -3.06 -3.83 -14.63
N HIS A 93 -2.44 -4.88 -14.11
CA HIS A 93 -1.52 -4.79 -12.97
C HIS A 93 -0.13 -5.26 -13.41
N SER A 94 0.88 -4.39 -13.29
CA SER A 94 2.27 -4.83 -13.42
C SER A 94 2.74 -5.50 -12.13
N GLU A 95 3.49 -6.60 -12.23
CA GLU A 95 4.22 -7.10 -11.07
C GLU A 95 5.34 -6.13 -10.68
N LEU A 96 5.70 -6.12 -9.39
CA LEU A 96 6.94 -5.49 -8.96
C LEU A 96 8.13 -6.31 -9.44
N THR A 97 9.13 -5.62 -10.02
CA THR A 97 10.37 -6.26 -10.49
C THR A 97 11.61 -5.61 -9.91
N ASP A 98 12.75 -6.30 -10.05
CA ASP A 98 14.07 -5.76 -9.76
C ASP A 98 14.25 -5.23 -8.33
N PHE A 99 13.64 -5.90 -7.34
CA PHE A 99 13.86 -5.59 -5.94
C PHE A 99 15.32 -5.83 -5.56
N LYS A 100 15.98 -4.75 -5.12
CA LYS A 100 17.36 -4.77 -4.65
C LYS A 100 17.44 -4.13 -3.27
N LEU A 101 18.19 -4.78 -2.39
CA LEU A 101 18.44 -4.35 -1.02
C LEU A 101 19.94 -4.17 -0.78
N TRP A 102 20.29 -3.09 -0.09
CA TRP A 102 21.63 -2.84 0.43
C TRP A 102 21.58 -2.50 1.91
N VAL A 103 22.54 -3.04 2.67
CA VAL A 103 22.79 -2.69 4.07
C VAL A 103 24.20 -2.15 4.17
N ASP A 104 24.34 -0.91 4.65
CA ASP A 104 25.61 -0.17 4.70
C ASP A 104 26.40 -0.25 3.37
N GLY A 105 25.67 -0.10 2.25
CA GLY A 105 26.20 -0.15 0.89
C GLY A 105 26.48 -1.55 0.33
N LYS A 106 26.32 -2.62 1.11
CA LYS A 106 26.53 -4.00 0.66
C LYS A 106 25.21 -4.65 0.25
N PRO A 107 25.12 -5.30 -0.92
CA PRO A 107 23.89 -5.96 -1.35
C PRO A 107 23.57 -7.13 -0.43
N ILE A 108 22.29 -7.28 -0.06
CA ILE A 108 21.78 -8.38 0.75
C ILE A 108 20.65 -9.07 -0.02
N ALA A 109 20.64 -10.41 0.02
CA ALA A 109 19.57 -11.20 -0.57
C ALA A 109 18.32 -11.17 0.31
N THR A 110 17.16 -11.10 -0.33
CA THR A 110 15.85 -11.22 0.33
C THR A 110 15.14 -12.49 -0.13
N THR A 111 14.16 -12.93 0.67
CA THR A 111 13.20 -13.95 0.26
C THR A 111 11.86 -13.28 -0.04
N ARG A 112 11.29 -13.52 -1.22
CA ARG A 112 9.91 -13.14 -1.55
C ARG A 112 8.96 -14.13 -0.87
N LYS A 113 8.09 -13.65 0.00
CA LYS A 113 7.00 -14.42 0.63
C LYS A 113 5.66 -13.88 0.13
N LEU A 114 4.78 -14.78 -0.29
CA LEU A 114 3.40 -14.45 -0.66
C LEU A 114 2.47 -14.87 0.47
N VAL A 115 1.65 -13.93 0.95
CA VAL A 115 0.58 -14.17 1.91
C VAL A 115 -0.75 -14.03 1.18
N VAL A 116 -1.64 -15.00 1.38
CA VAL A 116 -2.97 -15.03 0.78
C VAL A 116 -4.01 -15.14 1.88
N LEU A 117 -4.78 -14.07 2.09
CA LEU A 117 -5.82 -14.01 3.12
C LEU A 117 -7.19 -13.96 2.46
N LEU A 118 -8.13 -14.77 2.95
CA LEU A 118 -9.54 -14.63 2.60
C LEU A 118 -10.12 -13.34 3.23
N ASP A 119 -11.26 -12.90 2.69
CA ASP A 119 -12.05 -11.77 3.18
C ASP A 119 -12.45 -11.90 4.67
N ASP A 120 -12.56 -13.12 5.19
CA ASP A 120 -12.78 -13.43 6.60
C ASP A 120 -11.51 -13.40 7.48
N GLY A 121 -10.34 -13.10 6.87
CA GLY A 121 -9.04 -13.04 7.52
C GLY A 121 -8.30 -14.38 7.61
N SER A 122 -8.87 -15.48 7.14
CA SER A 122 -8.22 -16.79 7.16
C SER A 122 -7.00 -16.82 6.24
N ASP A 123 -5.85 -17.22 6.77
CA ASP A 123 -4.65 -17.47 5.96
C ASP A 123 -4.79 -18.78 5.18
N ILE A 124 -4.76 -18.67 3.86
CA ILE A 124 -4.80 -19.79 2.91
C ILE A 124 -3.51 -19.94 2.11
N SER A 125 -2.42 -19.25 2.48
CA SER A 125 -1.16 -19.19 1.71
C SER A 125 -0.61 -20.56 1.34
N LYS A 126 -0.56 -21.48 2.31
CA LYS A 126 -0.08 -22.86 2.08
C LYS A 126 -1.00 -23.63 1.13
N ALA A 127 -2.31 -23.49 1.30
CA ALA A 127 -3.29 -24.15 0.45
C ALA A 127 -3.26 -23.56 -0.97
N PHE A 128 -3.10 -22.24 -1.09
CA PHE A 128 -3.00 -21.53 -2.35
C PHE A 128 -1.77 -21.97 -3.13
N ALA A 129 -0.59 -22.01 -2.48
CA ALA A 129 0.64 -22.51 -3.09
C ALA A 129 0.50 -23.95 -3.63
N ALA A 130 -0.26 -24.80 -2.94
CA ALA A 130 -0.53 -26.18 -3.38
C ALA A 130 -1.45 -26.27 -4.62
N THR A 131 -2.17 -25.20 -4.98
CA THR A 131 -2.97 -25.17 -6.23
C THR A 131 -2.07 -25.02 -7.47
N GLY A 132 -0.88 -24.45 -7.28
CA GLY A 132 0.07 -24.12 -8.35
C GLY A 132 -0.32 -22.89 -9.19
N TRP A 133 -1.42 -22.21 -8.89
CA TRP A 133 -1.84 -20.97 -9.57
C TRP A 133 -0.81 -19.86 -9.34
N SER A 134 -0.50 -19.10 -10.40
CA SER A 134 0.31 -17.87 -10.34
C SER A 134 -0.57 -16.63 -10.13
N ILE A 135 0.07 -15.47 -9.90
CA ILE A 135 -0.62 -14.17 -9.89
C ILE A 135 -1.29 -13.91 -11.25
N ASP A 136 -0.60 -14.20 -12.36
CA ASP A 136 -1.17 -14.10 -13.71
C ASP A 136 -2.41 -15.00 -13.92
N ASP A 137 -2.40 -16.22 -13.37
CA ASP A 137 -3.56 -17.11 -13.43
C ASP A 137 -4.78 -16.49 -12.72
N ILE A 138 -4.54 -15.80 -11.59
CA ILE A 138 -5.59 -15.10 -10.85
C ILE A 138 -6.09 -13.88 -11.61
N ALA A 139 -5.21 -13.09 -12.21
CA ALA A 139 -5.60 -11.95 -13.03
C ALA A 139 -6.47 -12.41 -14.22
N ALA A 140 -6.04 -13.44 -14.95
CA ALA A 140 -6.79 -13.99 -16.08
C ALA A 140 -8.15 -14.59 -15.65
N PHE A 141 -8.21 -15.22 -14.47
CA PHE A 141 -9.46 -15.72 -13.91
C PHE A 141 -10.40 -14.58 -13.49
N ALA A 142 -9.90 -13.54 -12.83
CA ALA A 142 -10.72 -12.40 -12.39
C ALA A 142 -11.31 -11.61 -13.58
N GLU A 143 -10.57 -11.53 -14.68
CA GLU A 143 -11.02 -10.88 -15.91
C GLU A 143 -12.06 -11.72 -16.66
N SER A 144 -11.82 -13.03 -16.81
CA SER A 144 -12.62 -13.87 -17.73
C SER A 144 -13.67 -14.75 -17.04
N GLY A 145 -13.58 -14.95 -15.72
CA GLY A 145 -14.34 -15.94 -14.96
C GLY A 145 -13.99 -17.40 -15.28
N ASN A 146 -13.03 -17.64 -16.18
CA ASN A 146 -12.69 -18.99 -16.65
C ASN A 146 -11.43 -19.52 -15.98
N VAL A 147 -11.45 -20.79 -15.61
CA VAL A 147 -10.27 -21.48 -15.06
C VAL A 147 -9.15 -21.50 -16.12
N PRO A 148 -7.95 -20.98 -15.82
CA PRO A 148 -6.84 -20.98 -16.76
C PRO A 148 -6.44 -22.38 -17.23
N LYS A 149 -5.96 -22.47 -18.47
CA LYS A 149 -5.62 -23.74 -19.12
C LYS A 149 -4.58 -24.51 -18.30
N GLY A 150 -4.87 -25.78 -17.99
CA GLY A 150 -3.96 -26.64 -17.23
C GLY A 150 -4.07 -26.47 -15.71
N ARG A 151 -4.95 -25.58 -15.22
CA ARG A 151 -5.24 -25.42 -13.80
C ARG A 151 -6.49 -26.20 -13.39
N LYS A 152 -6.50 -26.65 -12.14
CA LYS A 152 -7.71 -27.15 -11.49
C LYS A 152 -8.51 -25.96 -10.93
N PRO A 153 -9.86 -26.02 -10.91
CA PRO A 153 -10.66 -24.98 -10.28
C PRO A 153 -10.22 -24.71 -8.84
N LEU A 154 -10.24 -23.44 -8.44
CA LEU A 154 -10.03 -23.05 -7.05
C LEU A 154 -11.18 -23.59 -6.17
N PRO A 155 -10.93 -23.84 -4.87
CA PRO A 155 -11.99 -24.20 -3.93
C PRO A 155 -13.14 -23.19 -3.97
N ALA A 156 -14.39 -23.68 -4.07
CA ALA A 156 -15.58 -22.81 -4.17
C ALA A 156 -15.68 -21.77 -3.05
N ARG A 157 -15.19 -22.09 -1.84
CA ARG A 157 -15.17 -21.14 -0.71
C ARG A 157 -14.26 -19.92 -0.91
N TRP A 158 -13.35 -19.97 -1.89
CA TRP A 158 -12.43 -18.88 -2.22
C TRP A 158 -12.96 -17.97 -3.31
N ILE A 159 -14.11 -18.28 -3.90
CA ILE A 159 -14.74 -17.53 -4.98
C ILE A 159 -16.10 -17.04 -4.49
N ASP A 160 -16.48 -15.83 -4.87
CA ASP A 160 -17.79 -15.26 -4.54
C ASP A 160 -18.87 -15.64 -5.57
N PRO A 161 -20.15 -15.29 -5.33
CA PRO A 161 -21.22 -15.58 -6.29
C PRO A 161 -21.03 -14.95 -7.69
N ASP A 162 -20.24 -13.88 -7.79
CA ASP A 162 -19.97 -13.13 -9.02
C ASP A 162 -18.70 -13.65 -9.74
N GLN A 163 -18.19 -14.82 -9.35
CA GLN A 163 -16.97 -15.46 -9.87
C GLN A 163 -15.69 -14.66 -9.63
N GLN A 164 -15.64 -13.86 -8.56
CA GLN A 164 -14.45 -13.10 -8.18
C GLN A 164 -13.69 -13.77 -7.03
N PRO A 165 -12.35 -13.64 -6.98
CA PRO A 165 -11.56 -14.09 -5.85
C PRO A 165 -11.98 -13.40 -4.54
N ARG A 166 -12.27 -14.19 -3.50
CA ARG A 166 -12.56 -13.72 -2.13
C ARG A 166 -11.31 -13.52 -1.27
N PHE A 167 -10.14 -13.49 -1.88
CA PHE A 167 -8.88 -13.37 -1.18
C PHE A 167 -8.02 -12.27 -1.75
N THR A 168 -7.14 -11.76 -0.91
CA THR A 168 -6.16 -10.74 -1.23
C THR A 168 -4.77 -11.36 -1.20
N LEU A 169 -3.93 -10.96 -2.16
CA LEU A 169 -2.52 -11.37 -2.23
C LEU A 169 -1.65 -10.22 -1.76
N SER A 170 -0.76 -10.48 -0.81
CA SER A 170 0.20 -9.51 -0.30
C SER A 170 1.60 -10.10 -0.36
N GLU A 171 2.52 -9.37 -0.97
CA GLU A 171 3.91 -9.81 -1.09
C GLU A 171 4.79 -9.17 -0.02
N TYR A 172 5.82 -9.88 0.40
CA TYR A 172 6.77 -9.41 1.38
C TYR A 172 8.18 -9.79 0.96
N PHE A 173 9.11 -8.84 1.05
CA PHE A 173 10.54 -9.12 0.93
C PHE A 173 11.14 -9.22 2.32
N VAL A 174 11.61 -10.40 2.70
CA VAL A 174 12.07 -10.68 4.06
C VAL A 174 13.56 -10.98 4.14
N TRP A 175 14.22 -10.52 5.21
CA TRP A 175 15.61 -10.82 5.53
C TRP A 175 15.87 -10.75 7.06
N GLN A 176 17.05 -11.18 7.49
CA GLN A 176 17.53 -11.01 8.86
C GLN A 176 18.48 -9.82 8.93
N GLN A 177 18.22 -8.88 9.84
CA GLN A 177 19.01 -7.67 10.00
C GLN A 177 19.72 -7.64 11.35
N LEU A 178 21.04 -7.47 11.32
CA LEU A 178 21.82 -7.16 12.52
C LEU A 178 21.83 -5.65 12.75
N PHE A 179 21.45 -5.22 13.95
CA PHE A 179 21.64 -3.86 14.44
C PHE A 179 22.64 -3.88 15.60
N PRO A 180 23.89 -3.42 15.42
CA PRO A 180 24.88 -3.41 16.49
C PRO A 180 24.43 -2.52 17.67
N ALA A 181 24.88 -2.84 18.88
CA ALA A 181 24.57 -2.06 20.08
C ALA A 181 24.95 -0.59 19.90
N ARG A 182 24.03 0.34 20.23
CA ARG A 182 24.28 1.79 20.20
C ARG A 182 24.80 2.32 18.84
N ARG A 183 24.46 1.65 17.73
CA ARG A 183 24.90 2.03 16.37
C ARG A 183 23.73 2.17 15.42
N SER A 184 23.97 2.98 14.39
CA SER A 184 23.07 3.12 13.25
C SER A 184 23.44 2.17 12.12
N VAL A 185 22.44 1.78 11.35
CA VAL A 185 22.54 0.97 10.13
C VAL A 185 21.81 1.70 9.01
N GLN A 186 22.42 1.78 7.83
CA GLN A 186 21.78 2.28 6.63
C GLN A 186 21.17 1.12 5.84
N ILE A 187 19.89 1.23 5.52
CA ILE A 187 19.18 0.25 4.70
C ILE A 187 18.62 0.98 3.49
N ARG A 188 18.89 0.47 2.29
CA ARG A 188 18.34 1.00 1.04
C ARG A 188 17.61 -0.11 0.31
N HIS A 189 16.38 0.18 -0.10
CA HIS A 189 15.66 -0.63 -1.09
C HIS A 189 15.39 0.17 -2.33
N ALA A 190 15.37 -0.52 -3.46
CA ALA A 190 14.87 0.09 -4.67
C ALA A 190 14.39 -0.96 -5.68
N TYR A 191 13.22 -0.75 -6.25
CA TYR A 191 12.54 -1.66 -7.19
C TYR A 191 11.78 -0.88 -8.29
N ALA A 192 11.33 -1.56 -9.34
CA ALA A 192 10.31 -1.04 -10.25
C ALA A 192 8.94 -1.38 -9.65
N PRO A 193 8.05 -0.41 -9.39
CA PRO A 193 6.84 -0.69 -8.63
C PRO A 193 5.79 -1.46 -9.43
N SER A 194 4.90 -2.12 -8.70
CA SER A 194 3.61 -2.50 -9.25
C SER A 194 2.76 -1.25 -9.46
N VAL A 195 2.23 -1.09 -10.67
CA VAL A 195 1.37 0.03 -11.07
C VAL A 195 0.12 -0.58 -11.70
N SER A 196 -1.04 -0.04 -11.31
CA SER A 196 -2.30 -0.37 -11.97
C SER A 196 -2.55 0.64 -13.09
N THR A 197 -2.86 0.17 -14.29
CA THR A 197 -3.14 1.01 -15.46
C THR A 197 -4.15 0.31 -16.39
N GLY A 198 -4.29 0.78 -17.61
CA GLY A 198 -5.10 0.14 -18.64
C GLY A 198 -5.40 1.08 -19.78
N VAL A 199 -6.43 0.72 -20.57
CA VAL A 199 -6.95 1.60 -21.60
C VAL A 199 -7.36 2.96 -21.01
N PRO A 200 -7.25 4.06 -21.78
CA PRO A 200 -7.74 5.36 -21.35
C PRO A 200 -9.21 5.30 -20.92
N GLN A 201 -9.54 6.05 -19.87
CA GLN A 201 -10.87 6.04 -19.25
C GLN A 201 -11.46 7.43 -19.17
N SER A 202 -12.79 7.51 -19.13
CA SER A 202 -13.46 8.81 -18.99
C SER A 202 -13.13 9.50 -17.66
N SER A 203 -13.18 10.83 -17.62
CA SER A 203 -12.96 11.55 -16.36
C SER A 203 -14.02 11.17 -15.32
N ALA A 204 -15.25 10.90 -15.75
CA ALA A 204 -16.33 10.43 -14.88
C ALA A 204 -15.99 9.09 -14.21
N PHE A 205 -15.56 8.09 -14.99
CA PHE A 205 -15.16 6.78 -14.47
C PHE A 205 -13.98 6.88 -13.49
N LEU A 206 -12.96 7.67 -13.82
CA LEU A 206 -11.78 7.83 -12.96
C LEU A 206 -12.12 8.55 -11.66
N LEU A 207 -13.03 9.53 -11.70
CA LEU A 207 -13.51 10.21 -10.49
C LEU A 207 -14.33 9.26 -9.61
N GLU A 208 -15.18 8.42 -10.19
CA GLU A 208 -15.94 7.41 -9.45
C GLU A 208 -15.02 6.37 -8.79
N SER A 209 -14.02 5.89 -9.53
CA SER A 209 -13.16 4.79 -9.11
C SER A 209 -12.05 5.20 -8.14
N TYR A 210 -11.47 6.40 -8.30
CA TYR A 210 -10.25 6.79 -7.59
C TYR A 210 -10.38 8.04 -6.70
N ALA A 211 -11.36 8.92 -6.92
CA ALA A 211 -11.36 10.24 -6.26
C ALA A 211 -11.39 10.17 -4.74
N LYS A 212 -12.07 9.16 -4.19
CA LYS A 212 -12.18 8.93 -2.74
C LYS A 212 -10.81 8.61 -2.13
N ASP A 213 -10.04 7.73 -2.76
CA ASP A 213 -8.82 7.18 -2.18
C ASP A 213 -7.57 7.98 -2.57
N THR A 214 -7.68 8.89 -3.55
CA THR A 214 -6.57 9.76 -4.00
C THR A 214 -6.84 11.25 -3.81
N CYS A 215 -7.90 11.62 -3.11
CA CYS A 215 -8.22 13.00 -2.73
C CYS A 215 -8.17 14.00 -3.91
N ILE A 216 -8.85 13.68 -5.03
CA ILE A 216 -8.83 14.53 -6.24
C ILE A 216 -9.43 15.91 -5.94
N GLU A 217 -8.56 16.93 -5.95
CA GLU A 217 -8.93 18.31 -5.70
C GLU A 217 -9.86 18.88 -6.80
N PRO A 218 -10.69 19.89 -6.48
CA PRO A 218 -11.57 20.53 -7.44
C PRO A 218 -10.85 21.06 -8.69
N ALA A 219 -9.64 21.64 -8.54
CA ALA A 219 -8.85 22.13 -9.66
C ALA A 219 -8.40 20.98 -10.59
N THR A 220 -7.98 19.85 -10.02
CA THR A 220 -7.62 18.65 -10.77
C THR A 220 -8.84 18.09 -11.50
N ARG A 221 -10.01 18.03 -10.85
CA ARG A 221 -11.27 17.61 -11.49
C ARG A 221 -11.62 18.45 -12.73
N ILE A 222 -11.51 19.78 -12.62
CA ILE A 222 -11.74 20.69 -13.77
C ILE A 222 -10.72 20.42 -14.87
N SER A 223 -9.46 20.21 -14.52
CA SER A 223 -8.39 19.90 -15.48
C SER A 223 -8.62 18.56 -16.19
N MET A 224 -9.09 17.53 -15.47
CA MET A 224 -9.47 16.24 -16.05
C MET A 224 -10.54 16.42 -17.13
N GLN A 225 -11.66 17.07 -16.79
CA GLN A 225 -12.78 17.30 -17.70
C GLN A 225 -12.37 18.12 -18.95
N ARG A 226 -11.49 19.11 -18.78
CA ARG A 226 -11.01 19.94 -19.90
C ARG A 226 -10.01 19.22 -20.82
N ARG A 227 -9.25 18.27 -20.28
CA ARG A 227 -8.16 17.58 -21.00
C ARG A 227 -8.54 16.19 -21.50
N GLU A 228 -9.72 15.71 -21.15
CA GLU A 228 -10.29 14.46 -21.64
C GLU A 228 -10.40 14.46 -23.17
N GLY A 229 -9.75 13.48 -23.80
CA GLY A 229 -9.86 13.26 -25.25
C GLY A 229 -11.04 12.35 -25.60
N ALA A 230 -11.21 12.06 -26.89
CA ALA A 230 -12.29 11.17 -27.35
C ALA A 230 -12.23 9.77 -26.72
N SER A 231 -11.03 9.28 -26.42
CA SER A 231 -10.82 7.98 -25.75
C SER A 231 -10.73 8.09 -24.23
N GLY A 232 -10.82 9.29 -23.65
CA GLY A 232 -10.62 9.51 -22.22
C GLY A 232 -9.22 10.05 -21.86
N LEU A 233 -8.79 9.76 -20.63
CA LEU A 233 -7.50 10.12 -20.05
C LEU A 233 -6.66 8.85 -19.83
N GLY A 234 -5.36 8.93 -20.13
CA GLY A 234 -4.41 7.93 -19.66
C GLY A 234 -4.24 8.05 -18.15
N TRP A 235 -4.05 6.92 -17.47
CA TRP A 235 -4.01 6.88 -16.01
C TRP A 235 -3.06 5.80 -15.51
N ALA A 236 -2.47 6.04 -14.34
CA ALA A 236 -1.67 5.07 -13.62
C ALA A 236 -1.88 5.26 -12.11
N ASN A 237 -2.07 4.16 -11.39
CA ASN A 237 -2.25 4.15 -9.94
C ASN A 237 -1.08 3.42 -9.26
N LEU A 238 -0.41 4.12 -8.35
CA LEU A 238 0.70 3.60 -7.55
C LEU A 238 0.32 3.68 -6.08
N ARG A 239 0.44 2.55 -5.38
CA ARG A 239 0.23 2.49 -3.93
C ARG A 239 1.58 2.29 -3.25
N TYR A 240 1.75 2.93 -2.11
CA TYR A 240 2.89 2.77 -1.22
C TYR A 240 2.40 2.90 0.21
N VAL A 241 3.04 2.25 1.16
CA VAL A 241 2.51 2.22 2.52
C VAL A 241 3.50 2.87 3.43
N LEU A 242 2.96 3.67 4.31
CA LEU A 242 3.75 4.50 5.17
C LEU A 242 3.45 4.20 6.63
N THR A 243 2.29 3.62 6.92
CA THR A 243 1.81 3.48 8.30
C THR A 243 2.64 2.54 9.17
N THR A 244 3.36 1.57 8.60
CA THR A 244 4.14 0.59 9.40
C THR A 244 5.40 1.19 10.03
N GLY A 245 5.74 2.43 9.66
CA GLY A 245 6.82 3.20 10.27
C GLY A 245 6.57 3.41 11.77
N LYS A 246 5.31 3.34 12.20
CA LYS A 246 4.87 3.33 13.61
C LYS A 246 5.30 2.09 14.39
N ASN A 247 5.75 1.04 13.72
CA ASN A 247 6.24 -0.17 14.38
C ASN A 247 7.66 0.01 14.93
N TRP A 248 8.32 1.12 14.64
CA TRP A 248 9.62 1.47 15.22
C TRP A 248 9.45 2.33 16.47
N ASN A 249 10.54 2.49 17.24
CA ASN A 249 10.53 3.32 18.43
C ASN A 249 10.41 4.80 18.07
N GLY A 250 9.23 5.37 18.36
CA GLY A 250 8.94 6.78 18.18
C GLY A 250 8.60 7.17 16.74
N PRO A 251 8.50 8.47 16.45
CA PRO A 251 8.28 8.98 15.10
C PRO A 251 9.52 8.80 14.22
N ILE A 252 9.33 8.96 12.90
CA ILE A 252 10.43 9.04 11.93
C ILE A 252 11.11 10.39 12.11
N LYS A 253 12.37 10.41 12.58
CA LYS A 253 13.02 11.67 13.01
C LYS A 253 13.25 12.64 11.84
N ASP A 254 13.67 12.15 10.68
CA ASP A 254 13.80 12.92 9.41
C ASP A 254 13.08 12.19 8.27
N PHE A 255 11.87 12.64 7.94
CA PHE A 255 11.10 12.10 6.82
C PHE A 255 11.19 13.00 5.60
N GLN A 256 11.51 12.42 4.45
CA GLN A 256 11.56 13.10 3.16
C GLN A 256 10.80 12.29 2.12
N LEU A 257 9.81 12.91 1.49
CA LEU A 257 9.05 12.34 0.39
C LEU A 257 9.34 13.12 -0.89
N THR A 258 9.72 12.42 -1.95
CA THR A 258 9.87 12.93 -3.30
C THR A 258 8.96 12.16 -4.24
N ILE A 259 8.07 12.84 -4.94
CA ILE A 259 7.22 12.25 -5.98
C ILE A 259 7.63 12.84 -7.32
N ARG A 260 7.91 11.98 -8.31
CA ARG A 260 8.32 12.40 -9.65
C ARG A 260 7.33 11.89 -10.70
N LYS A 261 6.76 12.81 -11.47
CA LYS A 261 5.91 12.51 -12.62
C LYS A 261 6.74 12.10 -13.83
N GLN A 262 6.14 11.37 -14.77
CA GLN A 262 6.76 11.03 -16.05
C GLN A 262 6.87 12.25 -16.97
N ALA A 263 5.79 13.04 -17.08
CA ALA A 263 5.76 14.24 -17.91
C ALA A 263 5.34 15.49 -17.13
N ALA A 264 5.80 16.66 -17.59
CA ALA A 264 5.47 17.95 -16.98
C ALA A 264 3.97 18.28 -17.06
N SER A 265 3.31 17.78 -18.10
CA SER A 265 1.87 17.93 -18.36
C SER A 265 0.99 17.04 -17.49
N ASP A 266 1.55 15.95 -16.92
CA ASP A 266 0.80 15.01 -16.08
C ASP A 266 0.19 15.72 -14.86
N MET A 267 -0.99 15.28 -14.47
CA MET A 267 -1.64 15.66 -13.22
C MET A 267 -1.35 14.57 -12.18
N LEU A 268 -1.18 14.99 -10.93
CA LEU A 268 -0.93 14.10 -9.79
C LEU A 268 -2.02 14.37 -8.74
N SER A 269 -2.57 13.29 -8.19
CA SER A 269 -3.49 13.34 -7.05
C SER A 269 -3.11 12.29 -6.02
N LEU A 270 -3.16 12.65 -4.74
CA LEU A 270 -3.01 11.71 -3.63
C LEU A 270 -3.61 12.29 -2.35
N CYS A 271 -4.06 11.41 -1.47
CA CYS A 271 -4.34 11.76 -0.09
C CYS A 271 -3.03 11.83 0.71
N PHE A 272 -2.66 13.00 1.22
CA PHE A 272 -1.47 13.16 2.06
C PHE A 272 -1.68 14.25 3.12
N ASP A 273 -1.28 13.98 4.36
CA ASP A 273 -1.50 14.88 5.51
C ASP A 273 -0.45 16.02 5.61
N GLY A 274 0.46 16.13 4.65
CA GLY A 274 1.48 17.16 4.57
C GLY A 274 1.34 18.06 3.35
N GLU A 275 1.99 19.22 3.38
CA GLU A 275 2.02 20.15 2.26
C GLU A 275 3.11 19.76 1.24
N LEU A 276 2.72 19.06 0.17
CA LEU A 276 3.62 18.75 -0.95
C LEU A 276 3.94 20.00 -1.75
N LYS A 277 5.22 20.38 -1.75
CA LYS A 277 5.72 21.54 -2.51
C LYS A 277 6.16 21.08 -3.89
N LYS A 278 5.57 21.65 -4.93
CA LYS A 278 6.08 21.52 -6.29
C LYS A 278 7.38 22.32 -6.41
N ILE A 279 8.50 21.64 -6.65
CA ILE A 279 9.82 22.28 -6.77
C ILE A 279 10.24 22.52 -8.22
N ASP A 280 9.71 21.71 -9.15
CA ASP A 280 9.89 21.85 -10.60
C ASP A 280 8.69 21.22 -11.34
N PRO A 281 8.62 21.26 -12.70
CA PRO A 281 7.47 20.71 -13.43
C PRO A 281 7.18 19.21 -13.22
N LEU A 282 8.17 18.43 -12.80
CA LEU A 282 8.09 16.98 -12.61
C LEU A 282 8.05 16.58 -11.13
N THR A 283 8.64 17.38 -10.24
CA THR A 283 8.96 16.94 -8.88
C THR A 283 8.17 17.67 -7.80
N PHE A 284 7.61 16.88 -6.88
CA PHE A 284 6.99 17.34 -5.64
C PHE A 284 7.79 16.81 -4.46
N GLN A 285 7.97 17.64 -3.43
CA GLN A 285 8.72 17.28 -2.24
C GLN A 285 7.99 17.67 -0.96
N PHE A 286 8.17 16.84 0.06
CA PHE A 286 7.78 17.11 1.42
C PHE A 286 8.91 16.69 2.36
N LYS A 287 9.12 17.47 3.43
CA LYS A 287 10.07 17.17 4.49
C LYS A 287 9.45 17.51 5.84
N GLN A 288 9.59 16.62 6.80
CA GLN A 288 9.13 16.85 8.16
C GLN A 288 10.02 16.11 9.17
N THR A 289 10.30 16.76 10.28
CA THR A 289 10.90 16.12 11.46
C THR A 289 9.84 15.50 12.35
N ASP A 290 10.19 14.42 13.03
CA ASP A 290 9.28 13.68 13.94
C ASP A 290 7.94 13.33 13.26
N PHE A 291 8.03 12.84 12.02
CA PHE A 291 6.87 12.49 11.22
C PHE A 291 6.24 11.18 11.71
N VAL A 292 4.92 11.22 11.94
CA VAL A 292 4.12 10.04 12.29
C VAL A 292 3.22 9.72 11.10
N PRO A 293 3.44 8.60 10.40
CA PRO A 293 2.68 8.29 9.20
C PRO A 293 1.26 7.82 9.53
N MET A 294 0.27 8.67 9.26
CA MET A 294 -1.13 8.43 9.63
C MET A 294 -1.92 7.65 8.58
N ARG A 295 -1.45 7.65 7.34
CA ARG A 295 -2.08 6.95 6.20
C ARG A 295 -1.03 6.45 5.22
N ASP A 296 -1.41 5.46 4.45
CA ASP A 296 -0.65 5.00 3.30
C ASP A 296 -0.86 5.95 2.11
N LEU A 297 0.01 5.86 1.12
CA LEU A 297 -0.01 6.71 -0.06
C LEU A 297 -0.70 5.98 -1.21
N ASN A 298 -1.66 6.65 -1.83
CA ASN A 298 -2.33 6.21 -3.03
C ASN A 298 -2.26 7.33 -4.07
N LEU A 299 -1.41 7.14 -5.08
CA LEU A 299 -1.06 8.13 -6.08
C LEU A 299 -1.80 7.82 -7.38
N LEU A 300 -2.52 8.79 -7.92
CA LEU A 300 -3.10 8.74 -9.25
C LEU A 300 -2.38 9.73 -10.16
N PHE A 301 -1.72 9.19 -11.18
CA PHE A 301 -1.15 9.95 -12.29
C PHE A 301 -2.16 9.97 -13.42
N LEU A 302 -2.40 11.15 -14.00
CA LEU A 302 -3.37 11.36 -15.06
C LEU A 302 -2.75 12.15 -16.19
N ARG A 303 -2.95 11.71 -17.43
CA ARG A 303 -2.36 12.32 -18.61
C ARG A 303 -3.35 12.42 -19.75
N ARG A 304 -3.22 13.50 -20.52
CA ARG A 304 -3.90 13.62 -21.81
C ARG A 304 -3.23 12.64 -22.77
N GLN A 305 -4.03 11.86 -23.48
CA GLN A 305 -3.54 11.13 -24.65
C GLN A 305 -3.39 12.10 -25.81
N GLU A 306 -2.25 12.03 -26.49
CA GLU A 306 -2.00 12.77 -27.73
C GLU A 306 -2.81 12.18 -28.89
#